data_AF-Q3J649-F1
#
_entry.id   AF-Q3J649-F1
#
_cell.length_a   1.000
_cell.length_b   1.000
_cell.length_c   1.000
_cell.angle_alpha   90.00
_cell.angle_beta   90.00
_cell.angle_gamma   90.00
#
_symmetry.space_group_name_H-M   'P 1'
#
loop_
_entity.id
_entity.type
_entity.pdbx_description
1 polymer ?
#
loop_
_entity_poly.entity_id
_entity_poly.type
_entity_poly.pdbx_seq_one_letter_code
_entity_poly.pdbx_strand_id
1 'polypeptide(L)'
;MTASHDPSADGSQGAFRHPPGAELWATVAEALDRLAVLETSVDPARLAPLRETLLRLRDQLGALAPPPVPETVDEGRFRRLLEIAGPDTANELVHRLHVDLKSTRERLDEAMAGTDWVEIRAQTHVLMSLAGTVGAGGLQRLSEALNAAAHQRDRDRAAGLRTELLMRLDGLLAFVAQQRDGA
;
A
#
# COMPACT_ATOMS: atom_id res chain seq x y z
N MET A 1 37.09 -33.24 -26.24
CA MET A 1 37.01 -34.10 -25.05
C MET A 1 37.54 -33.28 -23.88
N THR A 2 36.66 -32.53 -23.20
CA THR A 2 36.02 -32.88 -21.90
C THR A 2 37.03 -32.75 -20.75
N ALA A 3 36.83 -31.95 -19.70
CA ALA A 3 35.58 -31.54 -19.07
C ALA A 3 35.71 -30.18 -18.35
N SER A 4 34.60 -29.44 -18.39
CA SER A 4 34.23 -28.38 -17.46
C SER A 4 34.04 -28.91 -16.04
N HIS A 5 34.45 -28.14 -15.05
CA HIS A 5 33.76 -28.11 -13.76
C HIS A 5 33.97 -26.76 -13.08
N ASP A 6 32.93 -25.94 -13.18
CA ASP A 6 32.66 -24.78 -12.36
C ASP A 6 31.85 -25.26 -11.15
N PRO A 7 32.26 -25.04 -9.89
CA PRO A 7 31.36 -25.20 -8.76
C PRO A 7 30.66 -23.87 -8.50
N SER A 8 29.60 -23.62 -9.28
CA SER A 8 28.54 -22.69 -8.88
C SER A 8 27.56 -23.38 -7.92
N ALA A 9 27.07 -22.58 -6.98
CA ALA A 9 25.89 -22.78 -6.14
C ALA A 9 26.03 -23.75 -4.96
N ASP A 10 26.30 -23.20 -3.77
CA ASP A 10 25.43 -23.44 -2.60
C ASP A 10 25.68 -22.38 -1.52
N GLY A 11 24.61 -22.02 -0.78
CA GLY A 11 24.80 -21.66 0.62
C GLY A 11 24.62 -20.19 1.03
N SER A 12 23.81 -19.39 0.34
CA SER A 12 23.25 -18.19 0.99
C SER A 12 21.78 -18.02 0.64
N GLN A 13 20.98 -19.01 1.04
CA GLN A 13 19.59 -18.76 1.40
C GLN A 13 19.61 -17.82 2.61
N GLY A 14 19.65 -16.52 2.32
CA GLY A 14 19.26 -15.50 3.27
C GLY A 14 17.82 -15.81 3.65
N ALA A 15 17.63 -16.38 4.83
CA ALA A 15 16.34 -16.59 5.43
C ALA A 15 15.63 -15.24 5.48
N PHE A 16 14.76 -15.00 4.49
CA PHE A 16 13.68 -14.05 4.63
C PHE A 16 12.90 -14.56 5.83
N ARG A 17 13.20 -14.01 7.01
CA ARG A 17 12.31 -14.14 8.16
C ARG A 17 10.96 -13.63 7.67
N HIS A 18 10.03 -14.56 7.44
CA HIS A 18 8.65 -14.22 7.20
C HIS A 18 8.23 -13.25 8.31
N PRO A 19 7.52 -12.16 7.99
CA PRO A 19 7.03 -11.29 9.02
C PRO A 19 6.21 -12.13 10.01
N PRO A 20 6.35 -11.94 11.32
CA PRO A 20 5.77 -12.83 12.35
C PRO A 20 4.24 -12.99 12.27
N GLY A 21 3.54 -12.19 11.43
CA GLY A 21 2.11 -12.33 11.13
C GLY A 21 1.76 -13.24 9.94
N ALA A 22 2.69 -13.57 9.03
CA ALA A 22 2.38 -14.35 7.83
C ALA A 22 2.06 -15.83 8.16
N GLU A 23 2.81 -16.42 9.08
CA GLU A 23 2.56 -17.80 9.55
C GLU A 23 1.22 -17.91 10.27
N LEU A 24 0.86 -16.91 11.08
CA LEU A 24 -0.44 -16.83 11.77
C LEU A 24 -1.60 -16.68 10.78
N TRP A 25 -1.45 -15.82 9.76
CA TRP A 25 -2.45 -15.64 8.73
C TRP A 25 -2.67 -16.93 7.92
N ALA A 26 -1.59 -17.59 7.49
CA ALA A 26 -1.64 -18.87 6.77
C ALA A 26 -2.31 -19.98 7.61
N THR A 27 -1.99 -20.04 8.91
CA THR A 27 -2.60 -20.99 9.84
C THR A 27 -4.11 -20.77 9.97
N VAL A 28 -4.56 -19.51 10.07
CA VAL A 28 -6.00 -19.20 10.17
C VAL A 28 -6.73 -19.47 8.85
N ALA A 29 -6.11 -19.18 7.71
CA ALA A 29 -6.66 -19.51 6.39
C ALA A 29 -6.82 -21.04 6.22
N GLU A 30 -5.79 -21.82 6.56
CA GLU A 30 -5.84 -23.28 6.52
C GLU A 30 -6.90 -23.85 7.47
N ALA A 31 -7.05 -23.27 8.66
CA ALA A 31 -8.09 -23.68 9.60
C ALA A 31 -9.51 -23.43 9.06
N LEU A 32 -9.74 -22.31 8.37
CA LEU A 32 -11.01 -22.00 7.71
C LEU A 32 -11.31 -22.98 6.57
N ASP A 33 -10.31 -23.33 5.76
CA ASP A 33 -10.46 -24.31 4.67
C ASP A 33 -10.80 -25.70 5.22
N ARG A 34 -10.08 -26.15 6.25
CA ARG A 34 -10.37 -27.43 6.94
C ARG A 34 -11.76 -27.43 7.58
N LEU A 35 -12.19 -26.31 8.15
CA LEU A 35 -13.53 -26.19 8.73
C LEU A 35 -14.62 -26.27 7.65
N ALA A 36 -14.40 -25.65 6.49
CA ALA A 36 -15.32 -25.75 5.36
C ALA A 36 -15.46 -27.19 4.85
N VAL A 37 -14.38 -27.98 4.85
CA VAL A 37 -14.43 -29.41 4.54
C VAL A 37 -15.25 -30.17 5.58
N LEU A 38 -15.06 -29.89 6.88
CA LEU A 38 -15.82 -30.55 7.96
C LEU A 38 -17.32 -30.27 7.92
N GLU A 39 -17.74 -29.07 7.52
CA GLU A 39 -19.15 -28.71 7.38
C GLU A 39 -19.89 -29.50 6.28
N THR A 40 -19.16 -30.16 5.38
CA THR A 40 -19.77 -31.11 4.42
C THR A 40 -20.21 -32.41 5.10
N SER A 41 -19.66 -32.72 6.28
CA SER A 41 -19.84 -33.98 7.00
C SER A 41 -20.45 -33.81 8.39
N VAL A 42 -20.50 -32.57 8.92
CA VAL A 42 -21.01 -32.22 10.25
C VAL A 42 -22.02 -31.08 10.10
N ASP A 43 -23.09 -31.11 10.90
CA ASP A 43 -24.10 -30.06 10.95
C ASP A 43 -23.47 -28.66 11.09
N PRO A 44 -23.64 -27.77 10.08
CA PRO A 44 -23.05 -26.43 10.09
C PRO A 44 -23.45 -25.59 11.29
N ALA A 45 -24.65 -25.79 11.85
CA ALA A 45 -25.11 -25.05 13.03
C ALA A 45 -24.22 -25.30 14.25
N ARG A 46 -23.59 -26.48 14.36
CA ARG A 46 -22.66 -26.82 15.45
C ARG A 46 -21.28 -26.21 15.26
N LEU A 47 -20.90 -25.91 14.02
CA LEU A 47 -19.60 -25.37 13.66
C LEU A 47 -19.60 -23.83 13.50
N ALA A 48 -20.78 -23.22 13.42
CA ALA A 48 -20.94 -21.77 13.28
C ALA A 48 -20.14 -20.93 14.31
N PRO A 49 -20.12 -21.24 15.62
CA PRO A 49 -19.34 -20.46 16.59
C PRO A 49 -17.83 -20.51 16.33
N LEU A 50 -17.32 -21.66 15.88
CA LEU A 50 -15.91 -21.83 15.54
C LEU A 50 -15.56 -21.04 14.27
N ARG A 51 -16.42 -21.12 13.25
CA ARG A 51 -16.31 -20.31 12.02
C ARG A 51 -16.25 -18.82 12.33
N GLU A 52 -17.20 -18.31 13.10
CA GLU A 52 -17.25 -16.90 13.49
C GLU A 52 -16.01 -16.46 14.28
N THR A 53 -15.47 -17.34 15.12
CA THR A 53 -14.25 -17.07 15.88
C THR A 53 -13.03 -16.99 14.96
N LEU A 54 -12.89 -17.92 14.01
CA LEU A 54 -11.80 -17.91 13.03
C LEU A 54 -11.88 -16.72 12.08
N LEU A 55 -13.09 -16.32 11.65
CA LEU A 55 -13.30 -15.13 10.83
C LEU A 55 -12.92 -13.85 11.58
N ARG A 56 -13.34 -13.71 12.85
CA ARG A 56 -12.92 -12.59 13.70
C ARG A 56 -11.41 -12.54 13.88
N LEU A 57 -10.78 -13.68 14.13
CA LEU A 57 -9.33 -13.75 14.28
C LEU A 57 -8.60 -13.38 12.97
N ARG A 58 -9.11 -13.84 11.82
CA ARG A 58 -8.59 -13.45 10.51
C ARG A 58 -8.68 -11.95 10.29
N ASP A 59 -9.82 -11.35 10.62
CA ASP A 59 -10.03 -9.91 10.43
C ASP A 59 -9.14 -9.10 11.38
N GLN A 60 -8.94 -9.55 12.62
CA GLN A 60 -7.97 -8.97 13.57
C GLN A 60 -6.52 -9.10 13.08
N LEU A 61 -6.14 -10.25 12.54
CA LEU A 61 -4.81 -10.45 11.94
C LEU A 61 -4.62 -9.59 10.68
N GLY A 62 -5.67 -9.43 9.86
CA GLY A 62 -5.69 -8.54 8.71
C GLY A 62 -5.56 -7.07 9.09
N ALA A 63 -6.11 -6.67 10.24
CA ALA A 63 -5.93 -5.33 10.79
C ALA A 63 -4.53 -5.10 11.40
N LEU A 64 -3.83 -6.17 11.79
CA LEU A 64 -2.45 -6.13 12.30
C LEU A 64 -1.39 -6.25 11.21
N ALA A 65 -1.73 -6.86 10.08
CA ALA A 65 -0.85 -6.91 8.92
C ALA A 65 -0.76 -5.50 8.30
N PRO A 66 0.45 -4.94 8.09
CA PRO A 66 0.58 -3.83 7.17
C PRO A 66 0.00 -4.30 5.83
N PRO A 67 -0.89 -3.51 5.20
CA PRO A 67 -1.54 -3.93 3.97
C PRO A 67 -0.48 -4.24 2.90
N PRO A 68 -0.78 -5.13 1.94
CA PRO A 68 0.19 -5.53 0.92
C PRO A 68 0.66 -4.34 0.09
N VAL A 69 1.98 -4.22 -0.09
CA VAL A 69 2.66 -3.31 -1.02
C VAL A 69 3.39 -4.15 -2.07
N PRO A 70 3.35 -3.82 -3.38
CA PRO A 70 2.90 -2.55 -3.98
C PRO A 70 1.68 -2.68 -4.91
N GLU A 71 0.89 -1.62 -5.00
CA GLU A 71 0.36 -1.23 -6.32
C GLU A 71 1.32 -0.15 -6.81
N THR A 72 2.23 -0.55 -7.70
CA THR A 72 3.29 0.32 -8.23
C THR A 72 2.66 1.47 -9.01
N VAL A 73 3.39 2.59 -9.11
CA VAL A 73 3.06 3.63 -10.08
C VAL A 73 2.90 2.96 -11.45
N ASP A 74 1.81 3.25 -12.16
CA ASP A 74 1.66 2.84 -13.55
C ASP A 74 2.67 3.63 -14.39
N GLU A 75 3.88 3.06 -14.55
CA GLU A 75 4.97 3.68 -15.30
C GLU A 75 4.58 3.93 -16.76
N GLY A 76 3.71 3.11 -17.35
CA GLY A 76 3.23 3.32 -18.71
C GLY A 76 2.36 4.57 -18.82
N ARG A 77 1.47 4.79 -17.85
CA ARG A 77 0.67 6.01 -17.75
C ARG A 77 1.54 7.23 -17.46
N PHE A 78 2.51 7.10 -16.55
CA PHE A 78 3.45 8.17 -16.24
C PHE A 78 4.29 8.55 -17.46
N ARG A 79 4.82 7.58 -18.20
CA ARG A 79 5.59 7.82 -19.43
C ARG A 79 4.73 8.52 -20.49
N ARG A 80 3.49 8.08 -20.68
CA ARG A 80 2.55 8.74 -21.59
C ARG A 80 2.28 10.20 -21.19
N LEU A 81 2.19 10.49 -19.88
CA LEU A 81 2.06 11.87 -19.40
C LEU A 81 3.27 12.73 -19.81
N LEU A 82 4.49 12.20 -19.68
CA LEU A 82 5.71 12.89 -20.11
C LEU A 82 5.76 13.07 -21.64
N GLU A 83 5.36 12.05 -22.40
CA GLU A 83 5.26 12.11 -23.86
C GLU A 83 4.29 13.21 -24.32
N ILE A 84 3.14 13.36 -23.64
CA ILE A 84 2.17 14.42 -23.93
C ILE A 84 2.74 15.81 -23.61
N ALA A 85 3.48 15.95 -22.50
CA ALA A 85 4.11 17.21 -22.13
C ALA A 85 5.22 17.63 -23.11
N GLY A 86 5.85 16.65 -23.78
CA GLY A 86 6.96 16.86 -24.69
C GLY A 86 8.28 17.14 -23.95
N PRO A 87 9.42 17.04 -24.66
CA PRO A 87 10.76 17.08 -24.05
C PRO A 87 11.07 18.41 -23.36
N ASP A 88 10.53 19.53 -23.85
CA ASP A 88 10.77 20.86 -23.29
C ASP A 88 10.06 21.07 -21.94
N THR A 89 8.90 20.41 -21.74
CA THR A 89 8.04 20.62 -20.56
C THR A 89 8.11 19.46 -19.56
N ALA A 90 8.51 18.26 -19.99
CA ALA A 90 8.53 17.06 -19.15
C ALA A 90 9.39 17.25 -17.88
N ASN A 91 10.57 17.84 -18.01
CA ASN A 91 11.46 18.06 -16.86
C ASN A 91 10.85 19.03 -15.84
N GLU A 92 10.24 20.12 -16.31
CA GLU A 92 9.54 21.08 -15.44
C GLU A 92 8.33 20.42 -14.77
N LEU A 93 7.58 19.61 -15.51
CA LEU A 93 6.43 18.87 -14.97
C LEU A 93 6.86 17.92 -13.85
N VAL A 94 7.93 17.14 -14.05
CA VAL A 94 8.46 16.22 -13.03
C VAL A 94 8.98 16.99 -11.83
N HIS A 95 9.69 18.10 -12.05
CA HIS A 95 10.18 18.96 -10.97
C HIS A 95 9.02 19.51 -10.13
N ARG A 96 8.00 20.07 -10.79
CA ARG A 96 6.82 20.62 -10.14
C ARG A 96 6.04 19.57 -9.36
N LEU A 97 5.83 18.40 -9.97
CA LEU A 97 5.19 17.26 -9.33
C LEU A 97 5.95 16.84 -8.06
N HIS A 98 7.28 16.75 -8.12
CA HIS A 98 8.09 16.42 -6.95
C HIS A 98 7.91 17.44 -5.82
N VAL A 99 7.95 18.74 -6.14
CA VAL A 99 7.76 19.83 -5.17
C VAL A 99 6.37 19.77 -4.54
N ASP A 100 5.33 19.62 -5.35
CA ASP A 100 3.95 19.59 -4.88
C ASP A 100 3.69 18.33 -4.01
N LEU A 101 4.18 17.15 -4.42
CA LEU A 101 4.10 15.93 -3.61
C LEU A 101 4.81 16.07 -2.27
N LYS A 102 6.01 16.68 -2.25
CA LYS A 102 6.81 16.84 -1.04
C LYS A 102 6.10 17.76 -0.04
N SER A 103 5.60 18.90 -0.53
CA SER A 103 4.80 19.84 0.25
C SER A 103 3.54 19.18 0.82
N THR A 104 2.79 18.45 -0.01
CA THR A 104 1.60 17.71 0.43
C THR A 104 1.92 16.66 1.47
N ARG A 105 3.04 15.92 1.34
CA ARG A 105 3.49 14.95 2.33
C ARG A 105 3.72 15.63 3.68
N GLU A 106 4.58 16.65 3.72
CA GLU A 106 4.95 17.34 4.96
C GLU A 106 3.72 17.89 5.68
N ARG A 107 2.86 18.62 4.96
CA ARG A 107 1.63 19.20 5.50
C ARG A 107 0.62 18.16 5.97
N LEU A 108 0.47 17.06 5.23
CA LEU A 108 -0.48 16.01 5.61
C LEU A 108 -0.03 15.23 6.84
N ASP A 109 1.27 14.98 6.98
CA ASP A 109 1.83 14.31 8.17
C ASP A 109 1.63 15.16 9.43
N GLU A 110 1.95 16.45 9.34
CA GLU A 110 1.70 17.43 10.41
C GLU A 110 0.21 17.53 10.76
N ALA A 111 -0.66 17.64 9.74
CA ALA A 111 -2.10 17.75 9.94
C ALA A 111 -2.69 16.50 10.61
N MET A 112 -2.24 15.29 10.24
CA MET A 112 -2.68 14.06 10.89
C MET A 112 -2.19 13.94 12.33
N ALA A 113 -0.96 14.37 12.62
CA ALA A 113 -0.44 14.41 13.99
C ALA A 113 -1.23 15.40 14.87
N GLY A 114 -1.58 16.56 14.32
CA GLY A 114 -2.38 17.60 14.97
C GLY A 114 -3.89 17.36 14.96
N THR A 115 -4.38 16.35 14.21
CA THR A 115 -5.82 16.12 13.99
C THR A 115 -6.52 17.35 13.34
N ASP A 116 -5.81 18.05 12.45
CA ASP A 116 -6.37 19.18 11.70
C ASP A 116 -7.21 18.68 10.52
N TRP A 117 -8.51 18.52 10.76
CA TRP A 117 -9.45 18.02 9.76
C TRP A 117 -9.57 18.89 8.51
N VAL A 118 -9.34 20.20 8.62
CA VAL A 118 -9.44 21.10 7.47
C VAL A 118 -8.24 20.88 6.57
N GLU A 119 -7.04 20.84 7.15
CA GLU A 119 -5.81 20.63 6.40
C GLU A 119 -5.71 19.21 5.84
N ILE A 120 -6.13 18.17 6.59
CA ILE A 120 -6.18 16.78 6.08
C ILE A 120 -7.06 16.71 4.82
N ARG A 121 -8.22 17.37 4.81
CA ARG A 121 -9.11 17.40 3.64
C ARG A 121 -8.48 18.14 2.46
N ALA A 122 -7.86 19.29 2.72
CA ALA A 122 -7.19 20.06 1.67
C ALA A 122 -6.06 19.24 1.02
N GLN A 123 -5.19 18.63 1.83
CA GLN A 123 -4.05 17.87 1.33
C GLN A 123 -4.44 16.54 0.67
N THR A 124 -5.43 15.83 1.20
CA THR A 124 -5.96 14.62 0.54
C THR A 124 -6.64 14.94 -0.78
N HIS A 125 -7.29 16.10 -0.92
CA HIS A 125 -7.87 16.54 -2.19
C HIS A 125 -6.81 16.82 -3.26
N VAL A 126 -5.73 17.53 -2.90
CA VAL A 126 -4.58 17.72 -3.78
C VAL A 126 -3.98 16.36 -4.16
N LEU A 127 -3.78 15.48 -3.18
CA LEU A 127 -3.16 14.18 -3.40
C LEU A 127 -3.97 13.26 -4.31
N MET A 128 -5.32 13.28 -4.23
CA MET A 128 -6.18 12.56 -5.18
C MET A 128 -5.90 12.97 -6.62
N SER A 129 -5.72 14.27 -6.87
CA SER A 129 -5.45 14.82 -8.22
C SER A 129 -4.06 14.43 -8.71
N LEU A 130 -3.05 14.56 -7.86
CA LEU A 130 -1.66 14.20 -8.20
C LEU A 130 -1.53 12.70 -8.46
N ALA A 131 -2.02 11.87 -7.54
CA ALA A 131 -1.97 10.41 -7.63
C ALA A 131 -2.73 9.88 -8.86
N GLY A 132 -3.91 10.44 -9.15
CA GLY A 132 -4.69 10.08 -10.32
C GLY A 132 -3.99 10.42 -11.63
N THR A 133 -3.28 11.56 -11.67
CA THR A 133 -2.55 12.01 -12.87
C THR A 133 -1.38 11.08 -13.20
N VAL A 134 -0.64 10.63 -12.19
CA VAL A 134 0.57 9.81 -12.37
C VAL A 134 0.32 8.30 -12.33
N GLY A 135 -0.93 7.87 -12.15
CA GLY A 135 -1.28 6.45 -12.12
C GLY A 135 -0.98 5.74 -10.79
N ALA A 136 -0.90 6.48 -9.68
CA ALA A 136 -0.75 5.93 -8.34
C ALA A 136 -2.14 5.56 -7.74
N GLY A 137 -2.83 4.59 -8.36
CA GLY A 137 -4.22 4.26 -8.04
C GLY A 137 -4.47 3.91 -6.57
N GLY A 138 -3.58 3.12 -5.95
CA GLY A 138 -3.68 2.78 -4.53
C GLY A 138 -3.57 3.99 -3.60
N LEU A 139 -2.68 4.93 -3.92
CA LEU A 139 -2.52 6.18 -3.16
C LEU A 139 -3.75 7.08 -3.33
N GLN A 140 -4.34 7.12 -4.53
CA GLN A 140 -5.59 7.85 -4.77
C GLN A 140 -6.73 7.30 -3.89
N ARG A 141 -6.94 5.99 -3.86
CA ARG A 141 -7.99 5.36 -3.03
C ARG A 141 -7.80 5.60 -1.53
N LEU A 142 -6.56 5.55 -1.05
CA LEU A 142 -6.26 5.89 0.35
C LEU A 142 -6.54 7.37 0.64
N SER A 143 -6.22 8.26 -0.30
CA SER A 143 -6.52 9.69 -0.17
C SER A 143 -8.03 9.95 -0.12
N GLU A 144 -8.81 9.26 -0.96
CA GLU A 144 -10.28 9.29 -0.92
C GLU A 144 -10.82 8.82 0.43
N ALA A 145 -10.31 7.69 0.94
CA ALA A 145 -10.71 7.14 2.23
C ALA A 145 -10.36 8.04 3.41
N LEU A 146 -9.15 8.65 3.41
CA LEU A 146 -8.73 9.57 4.45
C LEU A 146 -9.52 10.89 4.39
N ASN A 147 -9.81 11.41 3.19
CA ASN A 147 -10.67 12.58 3.02
C ASN A 147 -12.08 12.31 3.58
N ALA A 148 -12.65 11.12 3.31
CA ALA A 148 -13.94 10.72 3.85
C ALA A 148 -13.93 10.59 5.38
N ALA A 149 -12.86 10.04 5.96
CA ALA A 149 -12.68 9.96 7.41
C ALA A 149 -12.57 11.37 8.03
N ALA A 150 -11.84 12.29 7.39
CA ALA A 150 -11.70 13.66 7.86
C ALA A 150 -13.01 14.47 7.77
N HIS A 151 -13.83 14.23 6.74
CA HIS A 151 -15.19 14.76 6.66
C HIS A 151 -16.07 14.33 7.84
N GLN A 152 -15.93 13.08 8.27
CA GLN A 152 -16.66 12.50 9.41
C GLN A 152 -15.98 12.77 10.76
N ARG A 153 -14.77 13.36 10.75
CA ARG A 153 -13.89 13.52 11.92
C ARG A 153 -13.65 12.21 12.67
N ASP A 154 -13.58 11.12 11.92
CA ASP A 154 -13.36 9.76 12.43
C ASP A 154 -11.87 9.54 12.68
N ARG A 155 -11.46 9.75 13.95
CA ARG A 155 -10.06 9.67 14.38
C ARG A 155 -9.47 8.28 14.24
N ASP A 156 -10.22 7.25 14.60
CA ASP A 156 -9.71 5.88 14.60
C ASP A 156 -9.47 5.41 13.17
N ARG A 157 -10.41 5.73 12.26
CA ARG A 157 -10.25 5.45 10.84
C ARG A 157 -9.11 6.25 10.21
N ALA A 158 -8.97 7.53 10.53
CA ALA A 158 -7.86 8.35 10.03
C ALA A 158 -6.50 7.81 10.53
N ALA A 159 -6.41 7.43 11.80
CA ALA A 159 -5.21 6.84 12.38
C ALA A 159 -4.85 5.50 11.71
N GLY A 160 -5.85 4.65 11.44
CA GLY A 160 -5.66 3.37 10.74
C GLY A 160 -5.15 3.51 9.31
N LEU A 161 -5.42 4.64 8.64
CA LEU A 161 -4.98 4.91 7.26
C LEU A 161 -3.60 5.57 7.17
N ARG A 162 -3.14 6.23 8.24
CA ARG A 162 -1.97 7.11 8.23
C ARG A 162 -0.70 6.43 7.74
N THR A 163 -0.32 5.31 8.35
CA THR A 163 0.96 4.64 8.07
C THR A 163 1.06 4.22 6.60
N GLU A 164 0.02 3.60 6.08
CA GLU A 164 0.00 3.12 4.69
C GLU A 164 0.01 4.27 3.69
N LEU A 165 -0.79 5.32 3.93
CA LEU A 165 -0.86 6.46 3.05
C LEU A 165 0.49 7.18 2.96
N LEU A 166 1.16 7.43 4.09
CA LEU A 166 2.46 8.10 4.11
C LEU A 166 3.54 7.27 3.42
N MET A 167 3.58 5.96 3.68
CA MET A 167 4.56 5.08 3.03
C MET A 167 4.37 5.04 1.51
N ARG A 168 3.12 5.00 1.01
CA ARG A 168 2.86 5.05 -0.44
C ARG A 168 3.21 6.41 -1.06
N LEU A 169 2.97 7.49 -0.34
CA LEU A 169 3.36 8.83 -0.76
C LEU A 169 4.87 8.98 -0.81
N ASP A 170 5.59 8.47 0.19
CA ASP A 170 7.06 8.46 0.23
C ASP A 170 7.62 7.61 -0.93
N GLY A 171 6.98 6.48 -1.26
CA GLY A 171 7.32 5.66 -2.43
C GLY A 171 7.12 6.40 -3.77
N LEU A 172 6.01 7.11 -3.94
CA LEU A 172 5.78 7.93 -5.13
C LEU A 172 6.79 9.08 -5.22
N LEU A 173 7.12 9.72 -4.10
CA LEU A 173 8.15 10.75 -4.02
C LEU A 173 9.51 10.25 -4.50
N ALA A 174 9.92 9.06 -4.05
CA ALA A 174 11.16 8.42 -4.47
C ALA A 174 11.16 8.11 -5.98
N PHE A 175 10.05 7.56 -6.50
CA PHE A 175 9.89 7.32 -7.93
C PHE A 175 10.05 8.60 -8.75
N VAL A 176 9.32 9.67 -8.39
CA VAL A 176 9.39 10.96 -9.13
C VAL A 176 10.77 11.60 -9.00
N ALA A 177 11.43 11.47 -7.85
CA ALA A 177 12.81 11.95 -7.68
C ALA A 177 13.78 11.23 -8.64
N GLN A 178 13.66 9.91 -8.77
CA GLN A 178 14.49 9.14 -9.70
C GLN A 178 14.26 9.58 -11.16
N GLN A 179 13.01 9.88 -11.55
CA GLN A 179 12.71 10.37 -12.89
C GLN A 179 13.28 11.78 -13.13
N ARG A 180 13.32 12.63 -12.10
CA ARG A 180 13.89 13.98 -12.17
C ARG A 180 15.40 13.96 -12.35
N ASP A 181 16.07 13.10 -11.60
CA ASP A 181 17.53 13.08 -11.52
C ASP A 181 18.17 12.34 -12.71
N GLY A 182 17.33 11.75 -13.58
CA GLY A 182 17.74 10.94 -14.72
C GLY A 182 18.09 9.53 -14.27
N ALA A 183 17.33 8.54 -14.74
CA ALA A 183 17.70 7.13 -14.61
C ALA A 183 18.87 6.76 -15.53
#